data_AF-A0A409WEW8-F1
#
_entry.id   AF-A0A409WEW8-F1
#
_cell.length_a   1.000
_cell.length_b   1.000
_cell.length_c   1.000
_cell.angle_alpha   90.00
_cell.angle_beta   90.00
_cell.angle_gamma   90.00
#
_symmetry.space_group_name_H-M   'P 1'
#
loop_
_entity.id
_entity.type
_entity.pdbx_description
1 polymer ?
#
loop_
_entity_poly.entity_id
_entity_poly.type
_entity_poly.pdbx_seq_one_letter_code
_entity_poly.pdbx_strand_id
1 'polypeptide(L)'
;SSELRYTANTQLEHYVWWDEHSARSVYWNREWLAHQHRDTLSSIVGHPTLASYLAIADGEAIGRVKFEMTERMLQPCGPPPKKDDD
;
A
#
# COMPACT_ATOMS: atom_id res chain seq x y z
N SER A 1 34.31 -16.19 -28.49
CA SER A 1 33.73 -14.82 -28.59
C SER A 1 32.21 -14.82 -28.59
N SER A 2 31.54 -15.90 -29.04
CA SER A 2 30.08 -16.09 -28.97
C SER A 2 29.60 -16.60 -27.60
N GLU A 3 30.28 -17.58 -27.01
CA GLU A 3 29.88 -18.14 -25.69
C GLU A 3 29.91 -17.11 -24.56
N LEU A 4 30.96 -16.28 -24.49
CA LEU A 4 31.05 -15.18 -23.52
C LEU A 4 29.89 -14.16 -23.63
N ARG A 5 29.39 -13.93 -24.85
CA ARG A 5 28.21 -13.07 -25.09
C ARG A 5 26.92 -13.76 -24.67
N TYR A 6 26.81 -15.07 -24.89
CA TYR A 6 25.66 -15.87 -24.46
C TYR A 6 25.56 -15.97 -22.93
N THR A 7 26.70 -16.17 -22.24
CA THR A 7 26.75 -16.17 -20.77
C THR A 7 26.51 -14.79 -20.18
N ALA A 8 26.97 -13.72 -20.83
CA ALA A 8 26.68 -12.36 -20.38
C ALA A 8 25.19 -12.00 -20.56
N ASN A 9 24.57 -12.39 -21.67
CA ASN A 9 23.15 -12.12 -21.92
C ASN A 9 22.24 -12.86 -20.91
N THR A 10 22.55 -14.13 -20.61
CA THR A 10 21.78 -14.91 -19.62
C THR A 10 21.92 -14.36 -18.19
N GLN A 11 23.10 -13.85 -17.83
CA GLN A 11 23.30 -13.16 -16.54
C GLN A 11 22.49 -11.86 -16.49
N LEU A 12 22.49 -11.05 -17.55
CA LEU A 12 21.70 -9.82 -17.64
C LEU A 12 20.20 -10.08 -17.56
N GLU A 13 19.69 -11.11 -18.25
CA GLU A 13 18.28 -11.50 -18.18
C GLU A 13 17.85 -11.89 -16.75
N HIS A 14 18.70 -12.63 -16.03
CA HIS A 14 18.45 -12.99 -14.64
C HIS A 14 18.44 -11.77 -13.72
N TYR A 15 19.33 -10.80 -13.92
CA TYR A 15 19.33 -9.54 -13.17
C TYR A 15 18.07 -8.71 -13.42
N VAL A 16 17.66 -8.54 -14.68
CA VAL A 16 16.44 -7.82 -15.05
C VAL A 16 15.20 -8.49 -14.45
N TRP A 17 15.15 -9.82 -14.47
CA TRP A 17 14.08 -10.57 -13.83
C TRP A 17 14.01 -10.28 -12.32
N TRP A 18 15.14 -10.31 -11.60
CA TRP A 18 15.17 -10.00 -10.17
C TRP A 18 14.75 -8.57 -9.85
N ASP A 19 15.18 -7.60 -10.66
CA ASP A 19 14.83 -6.20 -10.48
C ASP A 19 13.32 -5.97 -10.69
N GLU A 20 12.73 -6.58 -11.72
CA GLU A 20 11.29 -6.53 -11.97
C GLU A 20 10.48 -7.19 -10.85
N HIS A 21 10.96 -8.33 -10.33
CA HIS A 21 10.31 -9.02 -9.21
C HIS A 21 10.45 -8.27 -7.89
N SER A 22 11.59 -7.62 -7.67
CA SER A 22 11.83 -6.73 -6.53
C SER A 22 10.86 -5.54 -6.58
N ALA A 23 10.75 -4.86 -7.73
CA ALA A 23 9.78 -3.80 -7.93
C ALA A 23 8.35 -4.30 -7.68
N ARG A 24 7.95 -5.43 -8.28
CA ARG A 24 6.63 -6.04 -8.09
C ARG A 24 6.35 -6.39 -6.63
N SER A 25 7.34 -6.88 -5.90
CA SER A 25 7.23 -7.17 -4.46
C SER A 25 6.95 -5.90 -3.66
N VAL A 26 7.63 -4.80 -3.97
CA VAL A 26 7.39 -3.49 -3.33
C VAL A 26 5.97 -2.97 -3.63
N TYR A 27 5.49 -3.09 -4.87
CA TYR A 27 4.12 -2.70 -5.24
C TYR A 27 3.07 -3.55 -4.52
N TRP A 28 3.23 -4.88 -4.51
CA TRP A 28 2.34 -5.81 -3.82
C TRP A 28 2.26 -5.50 -2.31
N ASN A 29 3.39 -5.23 -1.68
CA ASN A 29 3.44 -4.88 -0.26
C ASN A 29 2.64 -3.59 0.03
N ARG A 30 2.74 -2.57 -0.83
CA ARG A 30 2.00 -1.31 -0.65
C ARG A 30 0.50 -1.49 -0.90
N GLU A 31 0.11 -2.24 -1.92
CA GLU A 31 -1.29 -2.53 -2.21
C GLU A 31 -1.95 -3.33 -1.07
N TRP A 32 -1.25 -4.36 -0.59
CA TRP A 32 -1.67 -5.13 0.58
C TRP A 32 -1.86 -4.26 1.83
N LEU A 33 -0.90 -3.38 2.12
CA LEU A 33 -1.00 -2.45 3.25
C LEU A 33 -2.19 -1.50 3.09
N ALA A 34 -2.43 -0.98 1.88
CA ALA A 34 -3.57 -0.11 1.62
C ALA A 34 -4.90 -0.84 1.82
N HIS A 35 -5.01 -2.12 1.42
CA HIS A 35 -6.18 -2.95 1.69
C HIS A 35 -6.39 -3.14 3.19
N GLN A 36 -5.35 -3.46 3.97
CA GLN A 36 -5.51 -3.62 5.41
C GLN A 36 -5.97 -2.36 6.13
N HIS A 37 -5.46 -1.20 5.73
CA HIS A 37 -5.94 0.06 6.30
C HIS A 37 -7.39 0.32 5.92
N ARG A 38 -7.81 0.04 4.68
CA ARG A 38 -9.21 0.22 4.25
C ARG A 38 -10.15 -0.72 5.00
N ASP A 39 -9.77 -1.97 5.21
CA ASP A 39 -10.57 -2.95 5.95
C ASP A 39 -10.72 -2.53 7.43
N THR A 40 -9.64 -2.01 8.02
CA THR A 40 -9.65 -1.48 9.39
C THR A 40 -10.54 -0.25 9.50
N LEU A 41 -10.39 0.72 8.61
CA LEU A 41 -11.22 1.95 8.59
C LEU A 41 -12.70 1.63 8.35
N SER A 42 -13.00 0.71 7.42
CA SER A 42 -14.37 0.24 7.18
C SER A 42 -14.97 -0.42 8.43
N SER A 43 -14.17 -1.23 9.13
CA SER A 43 -14.59 -1.86 10.39
C SER A 43 -14.92 -0.83 11.47
N ILE A 44 -14.13 0.24 11.60
CA ILE A 44 -14.40 1.32 12.55
C ILE A 44 -15.70 2.05 12.22
N VAL A 45 -15.93 2.37 10.94
CA VAL A 45 -17.16 3.08 10.51
C VAL A 45 -18.41 2.21 10.66
N GLY A 46 -18.29 0.92 10.35
CA GLY A 46 -19.38 -0.06 10.37
C GLY A 46 -19.79 -0.54 11.76
N HIS A 47 -18.84 -0.65 12.71
CA HIS A 47 -19.13 -1.13 14.07
C HIS A 47 -19.37 0.05 15.02
N PRO A 48 -20.60 0.23 15.54
CA PRO A 48 -20.93 1.36 16.41
C PRO A 48 -20.09 1.41 17.70
N THR A 49 -19.68 0.25 18.22
CA THR A 49 -18.85 0.13 19.42
C THR A 49 -17.45 0.69 19.19
N LEU A 50 -16.82 0.37 18.04
CA LEU A 50 -15.51 0.92 17.68
C LEU A 50 -15.58 2.43 17.40
N ALA A 51 -16.58 2.88 16.65
CA ALA A 51 -16.77 4.30 16.38
C ALA A 51 -16.97 5.11 17.67
N SER A 52 -17.75 4.56 18.62
CA SER A 52 -17.98 5.19 19.92
C SER A 52 -16.72 5.18 20.80
N TYR A 53 -15.94 4.10 20.75
CA TYR A 53 -14.68 4.01 21.48
C TYR A 53 -13.68 5.09 21.01
N LEU A 54 -13.50 5.24 19.68
CA LEU A 54 -12.67 6.32 19.14
C LEU A 54 -13.21 7.71 19.46
N ALA A 55 -14.52 7.92 19.32
CA ALA A 55 -15.15 9.21 19.62
C ALA A 55 -14.94 9.66 21.07
N ILE A 56 -14.98 8.72 22.02
CA ILE A 56 -14.68 9.01 23.43
C ILE A 56 -13.19 9.30 23.64
N ALA A 57 -12.30 8.55 22.97
CA ALA A 57 -10.86 8.75 23.07
C ALA A 57 -10.40 10.11 22.52
N ASP A 58 -10.94 10.53 21.38
CA ASP A 58 -10.60 11.79 20.72
C ASP A 58 -11.44 12.98 21.24
N GLY A 59 -12.51 12.73 22.00
CA GLY A 59 -13.42 13.77 22.50
C GLY A 59 -14.26 14.44 21.40
N GLU A 60 -14.48 13.74 20.29
CA GLU A 60 -15.15 14.24 19.10
C GLU A 60 -16.54 13.62 18.90
N ALA A 61 -17.38 14.26 18.11
CA ALA A 61 -18.67 13.68 17.75
C ALA A 61 -18.49 12.39 16.91
N ILE A 62 -19.29 11.36 17.18
CA ILE A 62 -19.24 10.08 16.41
C ILE A 62 -19.36 10.32 14.90
N GLY A 63 -20.20 11.28 14.48
CA GLY A 63 -20.34 11.65 13.07
C GLY A 63 -19.04 12.21 12.47
N ARG A 64 -18.27 12.96 13.24
CA ARG A 64 -16.97 13.51 12.82
C ARG A 64 -15.93 12.40 12.68
N VAL A 65 -15.84 11.50 13.65
CA VAL A 65 -14.96 10.32 13.57
C VAL A 65 -15.29 9.49 12.33
N LYS A 66 -16.56 9.20 12.07
CA LYS A 66 -16.96 8.45 10.87
C LYS A 66 -16.61 9.18 9.57
N PHE A 67 -16.80 10.49 9.53
CA PHE A 67 -16.43 11.31 8.38
C PHE A 67 -14.92 11.22 8.12
N GLU A 68 -14.11 11.44 9.15
CA GLU A 68 -12.66 11.39 9.07
C GLU A 68 -12.12 10.01 8.68
N MET A 69 -12.67 8.94 9.27
CA MET A 69 -12.28 7.58 8.90
C MET A 69 -12.60 7.28 7.43
N THR A 70 -13.72 7.80 6.91
CA THR A 70 -14.11 7.64 5.50
C THR A 70 -13.19 8.44 4.57
N GLU A 71 -12.83 9.67 4.94
CA GLU A 71 -11.90 10.50 4.17
C GLU A 71 -10.51 9.85 4.06
N ARG A 72 -10.03 9.27 5.17
CA ARG A 72 -8.75 8.54 5.23
C ARG A 72 -8.73 7.27 4.35
N MET A 73 -9.87 6.75 3.90
CA MET A 73 -9.91 5.57 3.02
C MET A 73 -9.37 5.86 1.60
N LEU A 74 -9.35 7.13 1.16
CA LEU A 74 -8.91 7.50 -0.19
C LEU A 74 -7.43 7.12 -0.41
N GLN A 75 -6.55 7.54 0.49
CA GLN A 75 -5.10 7.26 0.43
C GLN A 75 -4.53 7.01 1.84
N PRO A 76 -4.84 5.85 2.45
CA PRO A 76 -4.43 5.57 3.83
C PRO A 76 -2.90 5.42 3.99
N CYS A 77 -2.19 5.03 2.93
CA CYS A 77 -0.74 4.86 2.92
C CYS A 77 -0.02 5.96 2.13
N GLY A 78 -0.67 7.12 1.94
CA GLY A 78 -0.12 8.24 1.20
C GLY A 78 -0.02 8.03 -0.33
N PRO A 79 0.41 9.07 -1.05
CA PRO A 79 0.55 9.03 -2.49
C PRO A 79 1.56 7.95 -2.92
N PRO A 80 1.37 7.31 -4.08
CA PRO A 80 2.34 6.36 -4.61
C PRO A 80 3.70 7.04 -4.77
N PRO A 81 4.81 6.32 -4.55
CA PRO A 81 6.14 6.83 -4.89
C PRO A 81 6.12 7.26 -6.37
N LYS A 82 6.75 8.40 -6.67
CA LYS A 82 6.90 8.85 -8.05
C LYS A 82 7.63 7.74 -8.80
N LYS A 83 7.10 7.33 -9.95
CA LYS A 83 7.91 6.58 -10.90
C LYS A 83 9.00 7.54 -11.35
N ASP A 84 10.25 7.13 -11.22
CA ASP A 84 11.33 7.86 -11.87
C ASP A 84 11.11 7.67 -13.38
N ASP A 85 10.57 8.70 -14.04
CA ASP A 85 10.52 8.77 -15.49
C ASP A 85 11.92 9.18 -15.96
N ASP A 86 12.76 8.19 -16.31
CA ASP A 86 13.94 8.31 -17.18
C ASP A 86 13.91 7.17 -18.22
#